data_AF-A0A6B0Z2L1-F1
#
_entry.id   AF-A0A6B0Z2L1-F1
#
_cell.length_a   1.000
_cell.length_b   1.000
_cell.length_c   1.000
_cell.angle_alpha   90.00
_cell.angle_beta   90.00
_cell.angle_gamma   90.00
#
_symmetry.space_group_name_H-M   'P 1'
#
loop_
_entity.id
_entity.type
_entity.pdbx_description
1 polymer ?
#
loop_
_entity_poly.entity_id
_entity_poly.type
_entity_poly.pdbx_seq_one_letter_code
_entity_poly.pdbx_strand_id
1 'polypeptide(L)'
;MAAVKVGDHAPDFNLRSTDGEMVSLSHQSGSNVVLAFFPAAFTGVCQTEMCTFRDSLAEFNGMNAKVFGISVDPPFSQAEFHSQNDLTFPLLSDLGGATVDAYGVSLP
;
A
#
# COMPACT_ATOMS: atom_id res chain seq x y z
N MET A 1 17.69 -3.87 6.92
CA MET A 1 18.15 -2.57 6.36
C MET A 1 17.78 -1.45 7.33
N ALA A 2 18.29 -0.23 7.17
CA ALA A 2 17.87 0.90 8.02
C ALA A 2 16.50 1.41 7.54
N ALA A 3 15.59 1.68 8.48
CA ALA A 3 14.28 2.25 8.16
C ALA A 3 14.43 3.64 7.52
N VAL A 4 13.59 3.91 6.51
CA VAL A 4 13.50 5.21 5.83
C VAL A 4 13.16 6.30 6.84
N LYS A 5 13.81 7.46 6.71
CA LYS A 5 13.62 8.61 7.59
C LYS A 5 12.96 9.77 6.86
N VAL A 6 12.41 10.70 7.65
CA VAL A 6 11.89 11.97 7.12
C VAL A 6 13.00 12.72 6.39
N GLY A 7 12.75 13.06 5.12
CA GLY A 7 13.70 13.75 4.23
C GLY A 7 14.48 12.81 3.31
N ASP A 8 14.44 11.50 3.54
CA ASP A 8 15.03 10.53 2.61
C ASP A 8 14.21 10.46 1.31
N HIS A 9 14.91 10.13 0.22
CA HIS A 9 14.25 9.83 -1.03
C HIS A 9 13.54 8.48 -0.90
N ALA A 10 12.22 8.46 -1.17
CA ALA A 10 11.43 7.24 -1.07
C ALA A 10 11.98 6.17 -2.05
N PRO A 11 12.26 4.94 -1.57
CA PRO A 11 12.67 3.84 -2.45
C PRO A 11 11.63 3.57 -3.53
N ASP A 12 12.06 3.48 -4.79
CA ASP A 12 11.15 3.13 -5.89
C ASP A 12 10.73 1.66 -5.77
N PHE A 13 9.55 1.35 -6.29
CA PHE A 13 9.01 0.00 -6.35
C PHE A 13 8.24 -0.17 -7.66
N ASN A 14 8.03 -1.42 -8.05
CA ASN A 14 7.15 -1.76 -9.15
C ASN A 14 6.33 -3.00 -8.76
N LEU A 15 5.13 -2.78 -8.26
CA LEU A 15 4.30 -3.80 -7.63
C LEU A 15 3.01 -4.04 -8.41
N ARG A 16 2.49 -5.26 -8.33
CA ARG A 16 1.23 -5.66 -8.94
C ARG A 16 0.07 -5.19 -8.06
N SER A 17 -0.88 -4.44 -8.62
CA SER A 17 -2.10 -4.04 -7.93
C SER A 17 -3.21 -5.10 -8.02
N THR A 18 -4.28 -4.90 -7.26
CA THR A 18 -5.48 -5.77 -7.20
C THR A 18 -6.26 -5.87 -8.52
N ASP A 19 -6.17 -4.85 -9.37
CA ASP A 19 -6.71 -4.82 -10.74
C ASP A 19 -5.80 -5.54 -11.75
N GLY A 20 -4.61 -5.98 -11.32
CA GLY A 20 -3.64 -6.68 -12.15
C GLY A 20 -2.67 -5.76 -12.89
N GLU A 21 -2.77 -4.45 -12.74
CA GLU A 21 -1.85 -3.47 -13.31
C GLU A 21 -0.51 -3.43 -12.53
N MET A 22 0.51 -2.86 -13.16
CA MET A 22 1.80 -2.59 -12.50
C MET A 22 1.83 -1.13 -12.05
N VAL A 23 2.06 -0.92 -10.75
CA VAL A 23 2.17 0.40 -10.15
C VAL A 23 3.62 0.65 -9.77
N SER A 24 4.19 1.71 -10.33
CA SER A 24 5.52 2.20 -9.97
C SER A 24 5.43 3.53 -9.23
N LEU A 25 6.24 3.70 -8.17
CA LEU A 25 6.25 4.95 -7.40
C LEU A 25 6.76 6.12 -8.25
N SER A 26 7.78 5.88 -9.07
CA SER A 26 8.31 6.85 -10.03
C SER A 26 7.26 7.40 -11.02
N HIS A 27 6.20 6.65 -11.32
CA HIS A 27 5.08 7.11 -12.16
C HIS A 27 4.04 7.97 -11.41
N GLN A 28 4.14 8.10 -10.08
CA GLN A 28 3.21 8.89 -9.25
C GLN A 28 3.71 10.32 -8.99
N SER A 29 4.71 10.78 -9.73
CA SER A 29 5.23 12.15 -9.64
C SER A 29 4.14 13.21 -9.85
N GLY A 30 4.15 14.28 -9.06
CA GLY A 30 3.17 15.37 -9.16
C GLY A 30 1.92 15.19 -8.28
N SER A 31 1.82 14.06 -7.57
CA SER A 31 0.85 13.84 -6.48
C SER A 31 1.57 13.49 -5.19
N ASN A 32 0.93 13.75 -4.06
CA ASN A 32 1.36 13.17 -2.79
C ASN A 32 1.02 11.67 -2.80
N VAL A 33 1.85 10.86 -2.17
CA VAL A 33 1.65 9.40 -2.11
C VAL A 33 1.69 8.95 -0.66
N VAL A 34 0.65 8.23 -0.25
CA VAL A 34 0.55 7.58 1.06
C VAL A 34 0.71 6.07 0.84
N LEU A 35 1.72 5.49 1.46
CA LEU A 35 1.96 4.04 1.46
C LEU A 35 1.54 3.48 2.82
N ALA A 36 0.49 2.67 2.83
CA ALA A 36 -0.02 2.02 4.03
C ALA A 36 0.43 0.54 4.02
N PHE A 37 1.54 0.26 4.71
CA PHE A 37 2.03 -1.11 4.88
C PHE A 37 1.21 -1.85 5.93
N PHE A 38 0.74 -3.05 5.63
CA PHE A 38 0.01 -3.88 6.58
C PHE A 38 0.53 -5.33 6.59
N PRO A 39 0.61 -5.98 7.76
CA PRO A 39 1.16 -7.33 7.93
C PRO A 39 0.57 -8.42 7.04
N ALA A 40 -0.76 -8.53 7.04
CA ALA A 40 -1.47 -9.61 6.36
C ALA A 40 -2.94 -9.25 6.13
N ALA A 41 -3.43 -9.55 4.93
CA ALA A 41 -4.84 -9.52 4.58
C ALA A 41 -5.66 -10.47 5.48
N PHE A 42 -6.96 -10.19 5.63
CA PHE A 42 -7.90 -10.99 6.43
C PHE A 42 -7.60 -11.08 7.94
N THR A 43 -6.80 -10.14 8.47
CA THR A 43 -6.60 -9.99 9.91
C THR A 43 -7.42 -8.80 10.44
N GLY A 44 -8.08 -8.96 11.60
CA GLY A 44 -9.09 -8.01 12.07
C GLY A 44 -8.59 -6.57 12.28
N VAL A 45 -7.33 -6.40 12.71
CA VAL A 45 -6.73 -5.06 12.87
C VAL A 45 -6.41 -4.44 11.51
N CYS A 46 -5.73 -5.18 10.61
CA CYS A 46 -5.42 -4.67 9.27
C CYS A 46 -6.68 -4.33 8.47
N GLN A 47 -7.75 -5.13 8.64
CA GLN A 47 -9.06 -4.84 8.08
C GLN A 47 -9.61 -3.50 8.57
N THR A 48 -9.57 -3.27 9.88
CA THR A 48 -10.04 -2.02 10.47
C THR A 48 -9.24 -0.83 9.95
N GLU A 49 -7.92 -0.95 9.86
CA GLU A 49 -7.04 0.10 9.33
C GLU A 49 -7.33 0.41 7.85
N MET A 50 -7.43 -0.61 6.99
CA MET A 50 -7.70 -0.39 5.56
C MET A 50 -9.09 0.19 5.31
N CYS A 51 -10.10 -0.24 6.06
CA CYS A 51 -11.43 0.37 6.02
C CYS A 51 -11.42 1.83 6.51
N THR A 52 -10.58 2.17 7.49
CA THR A 52 -10.42 3.56 7.96
C THR A 52 -9.83 4.44 6.86
N PHE A 53 -8.81 3.96 6.13
CA PHE A 53 -8.29 4.67 4.96
C PHE A 53 -9.34 4.88 3.87
N ARG A 54 -10.17 3.86 3.60
CA ARG A 54 -11.29 3.96 2.65
C ARG A 54 -12.26 5.06 3.07
N ASP A 55 -12.66 5.08 4.33
CA ASP A 55 -13.65 6.03 4.84
C ASP A 55 -13.10 7.48 4.85
N SER A 56 -11.80 7.65 5.06
CA SER A 56 -11.10 8.95 5.01
C SER A 56 -10.56 9.33 3.62
N LEU A 57 -10.80 8.54 2.57
CA LEU A 57 -10.18 8.75 1.25
C LEU A 57 -10.49 10.13 0.64
N ALA A 58 -11.67 10.69 0.94
CA ALA A 58 -12.05 12.03 0.48
C ALA A 58 -11.10 13.13 0.96
N GLU A 59 -10.57 13.00 2.18
CA GLU A 59 -9.62 13.96 2.76
C GLU A 59 -8.26 13.89 2.04
N PHE A 60 -7.79 12.68 1.77
CA PHE A 60 -6.56 12.46 0.98
C PHE A 60 -6.68 13.02 -0.43
N ASN A 61 -7.81 12.77 -1.10
CA ASN A 61 -8.08 13.31 -2.43
C ASN A 61 -8.08 14.85 -2.44
N GLY A 62 -8.63 15.48 -1.39
CA GLY A 62 -8.58 16.95 -1.21
C GLY A 62 -7.15 17.51 -1.09
N MET A 63 -6.18 16.68 -0.70
CA MET A 63 -4.76 17.03 -0.60
C MET A 63 -3.93 16.58 -1.81
N ASN A 64 -4.58 16.20 -2.93
CA ASN A 64 -3.91 15.61 -4.10
C ASN A 64 -3.02 14.40 -3.71
N ALA A 65 -3.51 13.59 -2.75
CA ALA A 65 -2.80 12.42 -2.24
C ALA A 65 -3.45 11.12 -2.73
N LYS A 66 -2.61 10.20 -3.23
CA LYS A 66 -3.01 8.84 -3.61
C LYS A 66 -2.61 7.88 -2.51
N VAL A 67 -3.54 7.02 -2.10
CA VAL A 67 -3.30 5.98 -1.08
C VAL A 67 -3.06 4.65 -1.77
N PHE A 68 -2.01 3.94 -1.35
CA PHE A 68 -1.72 2.56 -1.75
C PHE A 68 -1.53 1.70 -0.51
N GLY A 69 -2.29 0.61 -0.39
CA GLY A 69 -2.00 -0.41 0.62
C GLY A 69 -0.92 -1.35 0.12
N ILE A 70 0.02 -1.79 0.96
CA ILE A 70 1.08 -2.73 0.57
C ILE A 70 1.14 -3.86 1.61
N SER A 71 1.08 -5.11 1.15
CA SER A 71 1.41 -6.27 1.98
C SER A 71 2.20 -7.30 1.18
N VAL A 72 2.76 -8.28 1.90
CA VAL A 72 3.49 -9.42 1.30
C VAL A 72 2.55 -10.52 0.79
N ASP A 73 1.23 -10.30 0.85
CA ASP A 73 0.23 -11.25 0.38
C ASP A 73 0.22 -11.33 -1.15
N PRO A 74 -0.13 -12.50 -1.72
CA PRO A 74 -0.28 -12.65 -3.16
C PRO A 74 -1.35 -11.72 -3.78
N PRO A 75 -1.24 -11.36 -5.06
CA PRO A 75 -2.19 -10.44 -5.71
C PRO A 75 -3.65 -10.91 -5.65
N PHE A 76 -3.88 -12.21 -5.76
CA PHE A 76 -5.24 -12.78 -5.67
C PHE A 76 -5.85 -12.64 -4.27
N SER A 77 -5.02 -12.76 -3.22
CA SER A 77 -5.45 -12.59 -1.83
C SER A 77 -5.81 -11.13 -1.57
N GLN A 78 -4.95 -10.21 -2.03
CA GLN A 78 -5.18 -8.77 -1.97
C GLN A 78 -6.46 -8.38 -2.73
N ALA A 79 -6.70 -8.96 -3.91
CA ALA A 79 -7.88 -8.66 -4.72
C ALA A 79 -9.18 -9.10 -4.03
N GLU A 80 -9.19 -10.30 -3.45
CA GLU A 80 -10.33 -10.80 -2.68
C GLU A 80 -10.56 -9.94 -1.42
N PHE A 81 -9.51 -9.59 -0.69
CA PHE A 81 -9.60 -8.74 0.49
C PHE A 81 -10.10 -7.33 0.16
N HIS A 82 -9.62 -6.75 -0.94
CA HIS A 82 -10.09 -5.47 -1.47
C HIS A 82 -11.59 -5.52 -1.80
N SER A 83 -12.03 -6.57 -2.48
CA SER A 83 -13.44 -6.80 -2.85
C SER A 83 -14.33 -6.97 -1.61
N GLN A 84 -13.96 -7.84 -0.67
CA GLN A 84 -14.77 -8.11 0.54
C GLN A 84 -14.93 -6.90 1.46
N ASN A 85 -14.02 -5.92 1.39
CA ASN A 85 -14.03 -4.73 2.24
C ASN A 85 -14.41 -3.46 1.47
N ASP A 86 -14.90 -3.59 0.23
CA ASP A 86 -15.29 -2.45 -0.62
C ASP A 86 -14.23 -1.35 -0.67
N LEU A 87 -12.95 -1.73 -0.71
CA LEU A 87 -11.86 -0.75 -0.75
C LEU A 87 -11.93 0.03 -2.08
N THR A 88 -11.66 1.32 -2.01
CA THR A 88 -11.74 2.25 -3.15
C THR A 88 -10.36 2.74 -3.59
N PHE A 89 -9.30 2.15 -3.03
CA PHE A 89 -7.92 2.42 -3.35
C PHE A 89 -7.18 1.11 -3.60
N PRO A 90 -6.16 1.10 -4.48
CA PRO A 90 -5.46 -0.12 -4.86
C PRO A 90 -4.63 -0.68 -3.70
N LEU A 91 -4.65 -2.02 -3.57
CA LEU A 91 -3.66 -2.74 -2.78
C LEU A 91 -2.59 -3.31 -3.70
N LEU A 92 -1.35 -3.26 -3.27
CA LEU A 92 -0.18 -3.73 -3.99
C LEU A 92 0.37 -4.98 -3.31
N SER A 93 0.74 -5.95 -4.11
CA SER A 93 1.37 -7.19 -3.65
C SER A 93 2.88 -7.06 -3.74
N ASP A 94 3.54 -7.01 -2.57
CA ASP A 94 5.00 -7.10 -2.43
C ASP A 94 5.42 -8.55 -2.18
N LEU A 95 5.09 -9.43 -3.13
CA LEU A 95 5.40 -10.85 -3.06
C LEU A 95 6.92 -11.03 -2.96
N GLY A 96 7.41 -11.39 -1.77
CA GLY A 96 8.84 -11.52 -1.47
C GLY A 96 9.42 -10.44 -0.56
N GLY A 97 8.63 -9.43 -0.17
CA GLY A 97 8.99 -8.47 0.88
C GLY A 97 10.08 -7.46 0.52
N ALA A 98 10.49 -7.39 -0.76
CA ALA A 98 11.59 -6.54 -1.18
C ALA A 98 11.31 -5.05 -0.95
N THR A 99 10.07 -4.61 -1.17
CA THR A 99 9.66 -3.22 -0.93
C THR A 99 9.55 -2.96 0.58
N VAL A 100 8.92 -3.86 1.32
CA VAL A 100 8.82 -3.79 2.79
C VAL A 100 10.20 -3.69 3.44
N ASP A 101 11.17 -4.47 2.96
CA ASP A 101 12.55 -4.45 3.43
C ASP A 101 13.31 -3.18 3.00
N ALA A 102 13.08 -2.68 1.78
CA ALA A 102 13.67 -1.43 1.30
C ALA A 102 13.20 -0.22 2.11
N TYR A 103 11.95 -0.24 2.56
CA TYR A 103 11.40 0.77 3.48
C TYR A 103 11.79 0.51 4.95
N GLY A 104 12.28 -0.69 5.26
CA GLY A 104 12.71 -1.09 6.61
C GLY A 104 11.54 -1.22 7.59
N VAL A 105 10.38 -1.64 7.10
CA VAL A 105 9.14 -1.83 7.87
C VAL A 105 8.72 -3.30 7.98
N SER A 106 9.65 -4.23 7.74
CA SER A 106 9.44 -5.64 8.00
C SER A 106 9.18 -5.90 9.48
N LEU A 107 8.25 -6.80 9.76
CA LEU A 107 8.02 -7.28 11.12
C LEU A 107 9.23 -8.12 11.58
N PRO A 108 9.62 -8.02 12.86
CA PRO A 108 10.69 -8.83 13.44
C PRO A 108 10.36 -10.33 13.50
#